data_AF-A0A3D1R0I7-F1
#
_entry.id   AF-A0A3D1R0I7-F1
#
_cell.length_a   1.000
_cell.length_b   1.000
_cell.length_c   1.000
_cell.angle_alpha   90.00
_cell.angle_beta   90.00
_cell.angle_gamma   90.00
#
_symmetry.space_group_name_H-M   'P 1'
#
loop_
_entity.id
_entity.type
_entity.pdbx_description
1 polymer ?
#
loop_
_entity_poly.entity_id
_entity_poly.type
_entity_poly.pdbx_seq_one_letter_code
_entity_poly.pdbx_strand_id
1 'polypeptide(L)' 'SSRIDPETGELVGNADLGIELDIGAQYTSGDGFLAGVAYGVLFPLSGLDNYSGATLDEAQTAQTVRGWFGIVY' A
#
# COMPACT_ATOMS: atom_id res chain seq x y z
N SER A 1 6.09 -10.38 -10.03
CA SER A 1 6.71 -9.11 -10.48
C SER A 1 6.45 -8.84 -11.97
N SER A 2 5.90 -7.66 -12.28
CA SER A 2 6.03 -7.03 -13.60
C SER A 2 7.38 -6.32 -13.73
N ARG A 3 7.89 -6.24 -14.95
CA ARG A 3 9.09 -5.48 -15.31
C ARG A 3 8.94 -4.89 -16.72
N ILE A 4 9.60 -3.77 -16.97
CA ILE A 4 9.74 -3.24 -18.33
C ILE A 4 10.86 -4.03 -19.02
N ASP A 5 10.56 -4.62 -20.16
CA ASP A 5 11.57 -5.19 -21.03
C ASP A 5 12.45 -4.06 -21.58
N PRO A 6 13.77 -4.06 -21.32
CA PRO A 6 14.65 -2.99 -21.75
C PRO A 6 14.85 -2.92 -23.27
N GLU A 7 14.56 -4.00 -24.01
CA GLU A 7 14.72 -4.09 -25.46
C GLU A 7 13.46 -3.68 -26.22
N THR A 8 12.27 -4.05 -25.70
CA THR A 8 10.99 -3.79 -26.36
C THR A 8 10.19 -2.65 -25.74
N GLY A 9 10.50 -2.26 -24.50
CA GLY A 9 9.73 -1.29 -23.73
C GLY A 9 8.37 -1.81 -23.27
N GLU A 10 8.06 -3.09 -23.48
CA GLU A 10 6.80 -3.69 -23.08
C GLU A 10 6.80 -4.09 -21.60
N LEU A 11 5.61 -4.08 -20.98
CA LEU A 11 5.42 -4.67 -19.68
C LEU A 11 5.42 -6.19 -19.80
N VAL A 12 6.37 -6.84 -19.14
CA VAL A 12 6.46 -8.29 -19.04
C VAL A 12 6.12 -8.71 -17.61
N GLY A 13 5.07 -9.52 -17.46
CA GLY A 13 4.55 -9.99 -16.18
C GLY A 13 3.19 -9.38 -15.83
N ASN A 14 2.67 -9.71 -14.65
CA ASN A 14 1.38 -9.20 -14.19
C ASN A 14 1.56 -7.81 -13.54
N ALA A 15 0.80 -6.81 -14.00
CA ALA A 15 0.81 -5.46 -13.46
C ALA A 15 -0.12 -5.28 -12.25
N ASP A 16 -1.02 -6.22 -11.99
CA ASP A 16 -1.96 -6.15 -10.88
C ASP A 16 -1.22 -6.37 -9.56
N LEU A 17 -1.14 -5.32 -8.73
CA LEU A 17 -0.35 -5.31 -7.49
C LEU A 17 -1.12 -5.87 -6.29
N GLY A 18 -2.43 -5.65 -6.22
CA GLY A 18 -3.23 -6.00 -5.05
C GLY A 18 -4.53 -5.24 -4.94
N ILE A 19 -5.32 -5.60 -3.92
CA ILE A 19 -6.51 -4.87 -3.48
C ILE A 19 -6.22 -4.35 -2.07
N GLU A 20 -6.47 -3.07 -1.84
CA GLU A 20 -6.29 -2.43 -0.53
C GLU A 20 -7.64 -2.01 0.06
N LEU A 21 -7.81 -2.25 1.36
CA LEU A 21 -8.92 -1.76 2.14
C LEU A 21 -8.41 -0.86 3.25
N ASP A 22 -8.83 0.41 3.21
CA ASP A 22 -8.54 1.39 4.24
C ASP A 22 -9.82 1.82 4.96
N ILE A 23 -9.73 1.90 6.28
CA ILE A 23 -10.76 2.51 7.12
C ILE A 23 -10.11 3.44 8.13
N GLY A 24 -10.74 4.59 8.36
CA GLY A 24 -10.26 5.54 9.35
C GLY A 24 -11.36 6.42 9.91
N ALA A 25 -11.06 7.00 11.05
CA ALA A 25 -11.89 8.00 11.70
C ALA A 25 -11.02 9.19 12.09
N GLN A 26 -11.60 10.39 11.94
CA GLN A 26 -10.98 11.63 12.33
C GLN A 26 -11.96 12.45 13.15
N TYR A 27 -11.44 13.01 14.23
CA TYR A 27 -12.09 13.99 15.07
C TYR A 27 -11.41 15.35 14.89
N THR A 28 -12.22 16.39 14.76
CA THR A 28 -11.78 17.79 14.78
C THR A 28 -12.65 18.54 15.79
N SER A 29 -12.03 19.20 16.76
CA SER A 29 -12.72 20.05 17.73
C SER A 29 -12.84 21.49 17.22
N GLY A 30 -13.74 22.26 17.84
CA GLY A 30 -13.97 23.66 17.46
C GLY A 30 -12.81 24.61 17.74
N ASP A 31 -11.84 24.20 18.57
CA ASP A 31 -10.60 24.94 18.87
C ASP A 31 -9.45 24.59 17.91
N GLY A 32 -9.71 23.79 16.88
CA GLY A 32 -8.73 23.43 15.85
C GLY A 32 -7.88 22.20 16.19
N PHE A 33 -8.07 21.56 17.35
CA PHE A 33 -7.43 20.27 17.60
C PHE A 33 -7.98 19.16 16.71
N LEU A 34 -7.09 18.30 16.23
CA LEU A 34 -7.37 17.22 15.32
C LEU A 34 -6.68 15.94 15.80
N ALA A 35 -7.41 14.83 15.76
CA ALA A 35 -6.89 13.51 16.05
C ALA A 35 -7.55 12.49 15.11
N GLY A 36 -6.78 11.53 14.63
CA GLY A 36 -7.30 10.48 13.76
C GLY A 36 -6.54 9.18 13.88
N VAL A 37 -7.23 8.11 13.48
CA VAL A 37 -6.70 6.76 13.41
C VAL A 37 -7.20 6.11 12.12
N ALA A 38 -6.33 5.34 11.48
CA ALA A 38 -6.66 4.52 10.34
C ALA A 38 -6.02 3.14 10.45
N TYR A 39 -6.67 2.18 9.81
CA TYR A 39 -6.19 0.82 9.62
C TYR A 39 -6.34 0.45 8.15
N GLY A 40 -5.27 -0.10 7.57
CA GLY A 40 -5.21 -0.53 6.18
C GLY A 40 -4.79 -1.99 6.06
N VAL A 41 -5.37 -2.71 5.11
CA VAL A 41 -5.00 -4.09 4.74
C VAL A 41 -4.79 -4.17 3.22
N LEU A 42 -3.59 -4.59 2.81
CA LEU A 42 -3.26 -4.88 1.42
C LEU A 42 -3.28 -6.39 1.18
N PHE A 43 -4.14 -6.85 0.28
CA PHE A 43 -4.17 -8.21 -0.26
C PHE A 43 -3.36 -8.22 -1.57
N PRO A 44 -2.11 -8.72 -1.56
CA PRO A 44 -1.26 -8.67 -2.75
C PRO A 44 -1.75 -9.61 -3.84
N LEU A 45 -1.46 -9.23 -5.08
CA LEU A 45 -1.57 -10.08 -6.27
C LEU A 45 -0.16 -10.33 -6.84
N SER A 46 -0.04 -11.24 -7.81
CA SER A 46 1.25 -11.70 -8.36
C SER A 46 2.14 -10.61 -8.96
N GLY A 47 1.58 -9.42 -9.23
CA GLY A 47 2.37 -8.26 -9.66
C GLY A 47 3.33 -7.75 -8.58
N LEU A 48 3.02 -7.97 -7.30
CA LEU A 48 3.83 -7.52 -6.16
C LEU A 48 4.89 -8.54 -5.70
N ASP A 49 4.83 -9.78 -6.19
CA ASP A 49 5.86 -10.79 -5.89
C ASP A 49 7.24 -10.30 -6.37
N ASN A 50 8.26 -10.55 -5.57
CA ASN A 50 9.63 -10.13 -5.86
C ASN A 50 10.50 -11.31 -6.26
N TYR A 51 11.51 -11.06 -7.10
CA TYR A 51 12.54 -12.05 -7.38
C TYR A 51 13.79 -11.73 -6.57
N SER A 52 14.26 -12.69 -5.78
CA SER A 52 15.57 -12.66 -5.13
C SER A 52 16.48 -13.67 -5.82
N GLY A 53 17.21 -13.20 -6.84
CA GLY A 53 17.97 -14.08 -7.72
C GLY A 53 17.04 -15.00 -8.53
N ALA A 54 17.16 -16.31 -8.34
CA ALA A 54 16.33 -17.31 -9.01
C ALA A 54 15.08 -17.72 -8.22
N THR A 55 14.89 -17.16 -7.02
CA THR A 55 13.77 -17.51 -6.14
C THR A 55 12.67 -16.45 -6.26
N LEU A 56 11.43 -16.91 -6.48
CA LEU A 56 10.23 -16.08 -6.34
C LEU A 56 9.87 -15.97 -4.86
N ASP A 57 9.75 -14.75 -4.37
CA ASP A 57 9.27 -14.40 -3.03
C ASP A 57 7.85 -13.83 -3.16
N GLU A 58 6.87 -14.61 -2.73
CA GLU A 58 5.45 -14.27 -2.82
C GLU A 58 5.11 -13.16 -1.83
N ALA A 59 4.52 -12.08 -2.34
CA ALA A 59 4.10 -10.99 -1.48
C ALA A 59 3.02 -11.48 -0.49
N GLN A 60 3.19 -11.12 0.78
CA GLN A 60 2.28 -11.50 1.85
C GLN A 60 1.33 -10.35 2.19
N THR A 61 0.13 -10.67 2.71
CA THR A 61 -0.83 -9.67 3.18
C THR A 61 -0.17 -8.71 4.17
N ALA A 62 -0.20 -7.42 3.85
CA ALA A 62 0.38 -6.37 4.68
C ALA A 62 -0.73 -5.62 5.43
N GLN A 63 -0.42 -5.14 6.64
CA GLN A 63 -1.35 -4.37 7.46
C GLN A 63 -0.65 -3.14 8.02
N THR A 64 -1.38 -2.03 8.15
CA THR A 64 -0.87 -0.78 8.72
C THR A 64 -1.84 -0.23 9.74
N VAL A 65 -1.31 0.26 10.86
CA VAL A 65 -2.03 1.16 11.79
C VAL A 65 -1.38 2.53 11.71
N ARG A 66 -2.18 3.57 11.48
CA ARG A 66 -1.71 4.95 11.43
C ARG A 66 -2.49 5.80 12.42
N GLY A 67 -1.77 6.52 13.26
CA GLY A 67 -2.34 7.58 14.12
C GLY A 67 -1.76 8.93 13.73
N TRP A 68 -2.57 9.98 13.86
CA TRP A 68 -2.11 11.35 13.70
C TRP A 68 -2.85 12.28 14.64
N PHE A 69 -2.19 13.36 15.02
CA PHE A 69 -2.77 14.46 15.77
C PHE A 69 -2.12 15.78 15.35
N GLY A 70 -2.82 16.88 15.56
CA GLY A 70 -2.33 18.20 15.18
C GLY A 70 -3.26 19.32 15.63
N ILE A 71 -2.85 20.55 15.32
CA ILE A 71 -3.64 21.77 15.48
C ILE A 71 -3.76 22.43 14.11
N VAL A 72 -4.96 22.84 13.72
CA VAL A 72 -5.25 23.56 12.47
C VAL A 72 -5.81 24.94 12.85
N TYR A 73 -5.22 26.00 12.29
CA TYR A 73 -5.65 27.40 12.45
C TYR A 73 -6.19 27.97 11.14
#